data_AF-A0AAN1D584-F1
#
_entry.id   AF-A0AAN1D584-F1
#
_cell.length_a   1.000
_cell.length_b   1.000
_cell.length_c   1.000
_cell.angle_alpha   90.00
_cell.angle_beta   90.00
_cell.angle_gamma   90.00
#
_symmetry.space_group_name_H-M   'P 1'
#
loop_
_entity.id
_entity.type
_entity.pdbx_description
1 polymer ?
#
loop_
_entity_poly.entity_id
_entity_poly.type
_entity_poly.pdbx_seq_one_letter_code
_entity_poly.pdbx_strand_id
1 'polypeptide(L)'
;MKQVSRLALSLLLLRLSIFIVMFVWTLDKFFNPDHARAVFENFYLISGLSNGVIFLIGIVQLAIVLGFVTGFQKNRCYFLVLLLHAGSTFASFRQYLDPFNNLLFFAALPMLAACFTLFLLRDADTLWTVD
;
A
#
# COMPACT_ATOMS: atom_id res chain seq x y z
N MET A 1 -14.85 -9.66 -26.85
CA MET A 1 -13.69 -9.23 -26.02
C MET A 1 -13.24 -10.41 -25.17
N LYS A 2 -12.13 -11.07 -25.54
CA LYS A 2 -11.68 -12.35 -24.97
C LYS A 2 -11.32 -12.21 -23.48
N GLN A 3 -11.66 -13.21 -22.67
CA GLN A 3 -11.50 -13.27 -21.19
C GLN A 3 -10.15 -12.77 -20.65
N VAL A 4 -9.05 -13.04 -21.37
CA VAL A 4 -7.69 -12.56 -21.05
C VAL A 4 -7.61 -11.03 -20.96
N SER A 5 -8.31 -10.32 -21.85
CA SER A 5 -8.34 -8.84 -21.84
C SER A 5 -9.09 -8.28 -20.64
N ARG A 6 -10.11 -9.00 -20.12
CA ARG A 6 -10.85 -8.57 -18.92
C ARG A 6 -10.02 -8.75 -17.67
N LEU A 7 -9.35 -9.90 -17.52
CA LEU A 7 -8.47 -10.18 -16.38
C LEU A 7 -7.34 -9.15 -16.29
N ALA A 8 -6.60 -8.93 -17.38
CA ALA A 8 -5.48 -7.98 -17.36
C ALA A 8 -5.94 -6.54 -17.08
N LEU A 9 -7.12 -6.14 -17.58
CA LEU A 9 -7.72 -4.83 -17.25
C LEU A 9 -8.10 -4.75 -15.77
N SER A 10 -8.73 -5.78 -15.21
CA SER A 10 -9.07 -5.82 -13.77
C SER A 10 -7.83 -5.70 -12.88
N LEU A 11 -6.74 -6.39 -13.23
CA LEU A 11 -5.48 -6.31 -12.48
C LEU A 11 -4.84 -4.93 -12.60
N LEU A 12 -4.85 -4.31 -13.79
CA LEU A 12 -4.41 -2.92 -13.96
C LEU A 12 -5.21 -1.95 -13.06
N LEU A 13 -6.53 -2.08 -13.01
CA LEU A 13 -7.38 -1.24 -12.16
C LEU A 13 -7.07 -1.44 -10.67
N LEU A 14 -6.83 -2.69 -10.23
CA LEU A 14 -6.36 -2.95 -8.86
C LEU A 14 -5.00 -2.27 -8.63
N ARG A 15 -4.06 -2.39 -9.56
CA ARG A 15 -2.71 -1.83 -9.41
C ARG A 15 -2.76 -0.32 -9.27
N LEU A 16 -3.52 0.37 -10.13
CA LEU A 16 -3.67 1.82 -10.07
C LEU A 16 -4.38 2.28 -8.80
N SER A 17 -5.45 1.60 -8.37
CA SER A 17 -6.18 1.98 -7.16
C SER A 17 -5.36 1.78 -5.87
N ILE A 18 -4.65 0.66 -5.75
CA ILE A 18 -3.72 0.42 -4.64
C ILE A 18 -2.59 1.46 -4.66
N PHE A 19 -2.04 1.75 -5.83
CA PHE A 19 -1.01 2.77 -5.99
C PHE A 19 -1.47 4.12 -5.46
N ILE A 20 -2.66 4.59 -5.83
CA ILE A 20 -3.17 5.90 -5.38
C ILE A 20 -3.16 6.00 -3.86
N VAL A 21 -3.72 5.00 -3.18
CA VAL A 21 -3.77 4.99 -1.71
C VAL A 21 -2.36 4.97 -1.12
N MET A 22 -1.50 4.05 -1.58
CA MET A 22 -0.12 3.94 -1.10
C MET A 22 0.71 5.19 -1.37
N PHE A 23 0.47 5.86 -2.50
CA PHE A 23 1.17 7.06 -2.91
C PHE A 23 0.80 8.25 -2.04
N VAL A 24 -0.50 8.46 -1.75
CA VAL A 24 -0.93 9.54 -0.83
C VAL A 24 -0.34 9.34 0.56
N TRP A 25 -0.35 8.11 1.09
CA TRP A 25 0.32 7.77 2.37
C TRP A 25 1.84 7.94 2.34
N THR A 26 2.45 7.84 1.16
CA THR A 26 3.88 8.12 0.97
C THR A 26 4.12 9.62 0.99
N LEU A 27 3.30 10.41 0.29
CA LEU A 27 3.38 11.87 0.25
C LEU A 27 3.16 12.50 1.63
N ASP A 28 2.29 11.93 2.46
CA ASP A 28 2.06 12.37 3.84
C ASP A 28 3.37 12.46 4.65
N LYS A 29 4.33 11.56 4.43
CA LYS A 29 5.63 11.58 5.13
C LYS A 29 6.48 12.79 4.78
N PHE A 30 6.27 13.39 3.61
CA PHE A 30 7.01 14.56 3.14
C PHE A 30 6.27 15.86 3.47
N PHE A 31 4.94 15.89 3.32
CA PHE A 31 4.14 17.11 3.51
C PHE A 31 3.63 17.28 4.94
N ASN A 32 3.47 16.18 5.70
CA ASN A 32 3.02 16.17 7.08
C ASN A 32 3.82 15.16 7.93
N PRO A 33 5.14 15.38 8.10
CA PRO A 33 5.99 14.46 8.86
C PRO A 33 5.54 14.29 10.31
N ASP A 34 4.86 15.29 10.91
CA ASP A 34 4.35 15.22 12.28
C ASP A 34 3.20 14.21 12.40
N HIS A 35 2.27 14.21 11.44
CA HIS A 35 1.23 13.18 11.36
C HIS A 35 1.84 11.79 11.16
N ALA A 36 2.82 11.66 10.26
CA ALA A 36 3.50 10.39 10.06
C ALA A 36 4.17 9.88 11.36
N ARG A 37 4.84 10.75 12.13
CA ARG A 37 5.41 10.39 13.44
C ARG A 37 4.34 9.92 14.42
N ALA A 38 3.21 10.62 14.50
CA ALA A 38 2.09 10.21 15.34
C ALA A 38 1.55 8.83 14.94
N VAL A 39 1.51 8.51 13.64
CA VAL A 39 1.13 7.17 13.15
C VAL A 39 2.14 6.11 13.60
N PHE A 40 3.45 6.38 13.48
CA PHE A 40 4.51 5.48 13.97
C PHE A 40 4.40 5.21 15.47
N GLU A 41 4.11 6.24 16.26
CA GLU A 41 3.98 6.11 17.70
C GLU A 41 2.73 5.30 18.10
N ASN A 42 1.57 5.63 17.53
CA ASN A 42 0.29 5.06 17.96
C ASN A 42 0.02 3.66 17.39
N PHE A 43 0.49 3.38 16.17
CA PHE A 43 0.20 2.11 15.49
C PHE A 43 1.39 1.16 15.46
N TYR A 44 2.61 1.69 15.41
CA TYR A 44 3.83 0.87 15.33
C TYR A 44 4.61 0.82 16.65
N LEU A 45 4.19 1.56 17.67
CA LEU A 45 4.85 1.66 18.99
C LEU A 45 6.31 2.15 18.90
N ILE A 46 6.61 2.96 17.87
CA ILE A 46 7.93 3.55 17.65
C ILE A 46 7.81 5.06 17.84
N SER A 47 8.31 5.56 18.97
CA SER A 47 8.33 6.99 19.31
C SER A 47 9.71 7.62 19.02
N GLY A 48 9.75 8.96 19.04
CA GLY A 48 11.02 9.70 18.96
C GLY A 48 11.71 9.70 17.59
N LEU A 49 11.01 9.31 16.51
CA LEU A 49 11.56 9.38 15.16
C LEU A 49 11.84 10.84 14.77
N SER A 50 13.05 11.09 14.27
CA SER A 50 13.41 12.39 13.71
C SER A 50 12.80 12.58 12.31
N ASN A 51 12.67 13.83 11.87
CA ASN A 51 12.19 14.13 10.51
C ASN A 51 13.07 13.49 9.43
N GLY A 52 14.39 13.42 9.66
CA GLY A 52 15.33 12.75 8.75
C GLY A 52 15.00 11.27 8.57
N VAL A 53 14.62 10.57 9.64
CA VAL A 53 14.22 9.15 9.56
C VAL A 53 12.87 9.00 8.84
N ILE A 54 11.89 9.86 9.12
CA ILE A 54 10.59 9.84 8.43
C ILE A 54 10.75 10.07 6.93
N PHE A 55 11.58 11.03 6.52
CA PHE A 55 11.88 11.26 5.12
C PHE A 55 12.60 10.09 4.47
N LEU A 56 13.54 9.45 5.17
CA LEU A 56 14.20 8.24 4.66
C LEU A 56 13.19 7.11 4.42
N ILE A 57 12.27 6.88 5.37
CA ILE A 57 11.18 5.91 5.22
C ILE A 57 10.30 6.29 4.02
N GLY A 58 9.96 7.58 3.87
CA GLY A 58 9.19 8.09 2.74
C GLY A 58 9.89 7.84 1.39
N ILE A 59 11.20 8.05 1.30
CA ILE A 59 11.98 7.80 0.07
C ILE A 59 11.97 6.32 -0.29
N VAL A 60 12.19 5.44 0.69
CA VAL A 60 12.15 3.99 0.49
C VAL A 60 10.76 3.55 0.04
N GLN A 61 9.71 4.03 0.71
CA GLN A 61 8.34 3.72 0.33
C GLN A 61 8.00 4.24 -1.07
N LEU A 62 8.46 5.44 -1.43
CA LEU A 62 8.26 6.02 -2.76
C LEU A 62 8.89 5.16 -3.85
N ALA A 63 10.12 4.70 -3.66
CA ALA A 63 10.78 3.80 -4.61
C ALA A 63 10.00 2.49 -4.80
N ILE A 64 9.49 1.91 -3.71
CA ILE A 64 8.66 0.69 -3.75
C ILE A 64 7.36 0.93 -4.52
N VAL A 65 6.66 2.03 -4.22
CA VAL A 65 5.35 2.36 -4.80
C VAL A 65 5.46 2.76 -6.27
N LEU A 66 6.55 3.41 -6.68
CA LEU A 66 6.85 3.67 -8.09
C LEU A 66 7.16 2.39 -8.85
N GLY A 67 7.99 1.49 -8.29
CA GLY A 67 8.22 0.18 -8.90
C GLY A 67 6.93 -0.66 -9.00
N PHE A 68 6.06 -0.58 -8.00
CA PHE A 68 4.76 -1.23 -8.00
C PHE A 68 3.86 -0.75 -9.15
N VAL A 69 3.69 0.56 -9.34
CA VAL A 69 2.74 1.07 -10.35
C VAL A 69 3.20 0.79 -11.77
N THR A 70 4.50 0.85 -12.03
CA THR A 70 5.08 0.52 -13.34
C THR A 70 5.09 -0.99 -13.62
N GLY A 71 4.73 -1.83 -12.64
CA GLY A 71 4.85 -3.28 -12.76
C GLY A 71 6.30 -3.74 -12.93
N PHE A 72 7.25 -3.06 -12.27
CA PHE A 72 8.66 -3.43 -12.25
C PHE A 72 8.95 -4.44 -11.14
N GLN A 73 9.74 -5.46 -11.43
CA GLN A 73 10.03 -6.60 -10.56
C GLN A 73 8.79 -7.04 -9.76
N LYS A 74 7.70 -7.40 -10.45
CA LYS A 74 6.38 -7.68 -9.85
C LYS A 74 6.46 -8.61 -8.64
N ASN A 75 7.30 -9.65 -8.69
CA ASN A 75 7.57 -10.56 -7.57
C ASN A 75 7.97 -9.83 -6.27
N ARG A 76 8.79 -8.77 -6.36
CA ARG A 76 9.29 -8.01 -5.22
C ARG A 76 8.39 -6.83 -4.89
N CYS A 77 8.09 -5.97 -5.85
CA CYS A 77 7.32 -4.75 -5.57
C CYS A 77 5.89 -5.05 -5.09
N TYR A 78 5.22 -6.07 -5.65
CA TYR A 78 3.86 -6.40 -5.24
C TYR A 78 3.85 -7.06 -3.87
N PHE A 79 4.86 -7.89 -3.58
CA PHE A 79 5.04 -8.48 -2.27
C PHE A 79 5.34 -7.43 -1.19
N LEU A 80 6.20 -6.46 -1.48
CA LEU A 80 6.51 -5.36 -0.55
C LEU A 80 5.28 -4.49 -0.27
N VAL A 81 4.49 -4.14 -1.30
CA VAL A 81 3.23 -3.40 -1.10
C VAL A 81 2.23 -4.22 -0.27
N LEU A 82 2.11 -5.53 -0.53
CA LEU A 82 1.32 -6.44 0.29
C LEU A 82 1.79 -6.43 1.75
N LEU A 83 3.10 -6.54 2.02
CA LEU A 83 3.63 -6.54 3.38
C LEU A 83 3.42 -5.20 4.09
N LEU A 84 3.65 -4.07 3.41
CA LEU A 84 3.43 -2.73 3.98
C LEU A 84 1.97 -2.54 4.37
N HIS A 85 1.04 -2.91 3.48
CA HIS A 85 -0.39 -2.77 3.73
C HIS A 85 -0.90 -3.79 4.78
N ALA A 86 -0.40 -5.02 4.75
CA ALA A 86 -0.72 -6.05 5.75
C ALA A 86 -0.25 -5.60 7.15
N GLY A 87 0.99 -5.12 7.26
CA GLY A 87 1.53 -4.58 8.51
C GLY A 87 0.67 -3.44 9.05
N SER A 88 0.29 -2.49 8.19
CA SER A 88 -0.61 -1.38 8.58
C SER A 88 -1.99 -1.86 9.02
N THR A 89 -2.55 -2.85 8.32
CA THR A 89 -3.86 -3.45 8.62
C THR A 89 -3.85 -4.12 9.99
N PHE A 90 -2.85 -4.96 10.27
CA PHE A 90 -2.74 -5.67 11.54
C PHE A 90 -2.31 -4.76 12.70
N ALA A 91 -1.45 -3.78 12.46
CA ALA A 91 -1.11 -2.75 13.45
C ALA A 91 -2.35 -1.97 13.91
N SER A 92 -3.34 -1.82 13.03
CA SER A 92 -4.60 -1.11 13.30
C SER A 92 -5.68 -1.99 13.93
N PHE A 93 -5.37 -3.20 14.40
CA PHE A 93 -6.38 -4.19 14.80
C PHE A 93 -7.40 -3.68 15.84
N ARG A 94 -6.95 -2.85 16.79
CA ARG A 94 -7.81 -2.28 17.83
C ARG A 94 -8.94 -1.42 17.25
N GLN A 95 -8.73 -0.78 16.10
CA GLN A 95 -9.74 0.10 15.49
C GLN A 95 -10.93 -0.68 14.93
N TYR A 96 -10.75 -1.96 14.63
CA TYR A 96 -11.86 -2.84 14.24
C TYR A 96 -12.76 -3.21 15.42
N LEU A 97 -12.28 -3.07 16.67
CA LEU A 97 -13.04 -3.39 17.88
C LEU A 97 -13.99 -2.25 18.30
N ASP A 98 -13.81 -1.05 17.76
CA ASP A 98 -14.72 0.09 17.92
C ASP A 98 -15.15 0.64 16.55
N PRO A 99 -15.99 -0.13 15.82
CA PRO A 99 -16.24 0.09 14.39
C PRO A 99 -16.98 1.38 14.08
N PHE A 100 -17.83 1.86 14.98
CA PHE A 100 -18.68 3.03 14.71
C PHE A 100 -17.93 4.35 14.87
N ASN A 101 -16.83 4.37 15.64
CA ASN A 101 -15.92 5.52 15.70
C ASN A 101 -14.77 5.43 14.70
N ASN A 102 -14.53 4.25 14.11
CA ASN A 102 -13.38 3.97 13.23
C ASN A 102 -13.78 3.35 11.89
N LEU A 103 -14.97 3.68 11.38
CA LEU A 103 -15.58 3.02 10.21
C LEU A 103 -14.64 2.94 8.99
N LEU A 104 -13.84 3.98 8.74
CA LEU A 104 -12.94 4.04 7.58
C LEU A 104 -11.81 2.99 7.63
N PHE A 105 -11.42 2.49 8.81
CA PHE A 105 -10.41 1.45 8.91
C PHE A 105 -10.83 0.16 8.22
N PHE A 106 -12.14 -0.12 8.12
CA PHE A 106 -12.66 -1.30 7.43
C PHE A 106 -12.32 -1.31 5.94
N ALA A 107 -12.03 -0.17 5.32
CA ALA A 107 -11.54 -0.11 3.94
C ALA A 107 -10.17 -0.78 3.76
N ALA A 108 -9.39 -0.95 4.83
CA ALA A 108 -8.11 -1.65 4.78
C ALA A 108 -8.25 -3.15 4.48
N LEU A 109 -9.35 -3.79 4.88
CA LEU A 109 -9.59 -5.22 4.67
C LEU A 109 -9.78 -5.61 3.18
N PRO A 110 -10.71 -4.99 2.42
CA PRO A 110 -10.82 -5.26 0.98
C PRO A 110 -9.57 -4.79 0.22
N MET A 111 -8.90 -3.73 0.66
CA MET A 111 -7.62 -3.32 0.07
C MET A 111 -6.53 -4.37 0.30
N LEU A 112 -6.47 -4.99 1.48
CA LEU A 112 -5.54 -6.09 1.75
C LEU A 112 -5.82 -7.30 0.85
N ALA A 113 -7.09 -7.65 0.66
CA ALA A 113 -7.49 -8.68 -0.29
C ALA A 113 -7.09 -8.33 -1.73
N ALA A 114 -7.19 -7.05 -2.13
CA ALA A 114 -6.76 -6.57 -3.44
C ALA A 114 -5.24 -6.68 -3.63
N CYS A 115 -4.45 -6.26 -2.63
CA CYS A 115 -2.99 -6.41 -2.62
C CYS A 115 -2.59 -7.89 -2.74
N PHE A 116 -3.25 -8.76 -1.97
CA PHE A 116 -3.02 -10.20 -2.02
C PHE A 116 -3.39 -10.78 -3.39
N THR A 117 -4.53 -10.38 -3.96
CA THR A 117 -4.98 -10.82 -5.29
C THR A 117 -3.99 -10.44 -6.38
N LEU A 118 -3.49 -9.19 -6.37
CA LEU A 118 -2.46 -8.75 -7.31
C LEU A 118 -1.17 -9.54 -7.16
N PHE A 119 -0.70 -9.77 -5.93
CA PHE A 119 0.50 -10.57 -5.71
C PHE A 119 0.30 -12.01 -6.20
N LEU A 120 -0.83 -12.63 -5.89
CA LEU A 120 -1.14 -14.01 -6.31
C LEU A 120 -1.21 -14.14 -7.83
N LEU A 121 -1.81 -13.15 -8.52
CA LEU A 121 -2.07 -13.17 -9.96
C LEU A 121 -1.12 -12.31 -10.79
N ARG A 122 0.03 -11.92 -10.22
CA ARG A 122 1.00 -10.97 -10.81
C ARG A 122 1.50 -11.36 -12.20
N ASP A 123 1.52 -12.65 -12.53
CA ASP A 123 1.95 -13.13 -13.86
C ASP A 123 0.90 -12.81 -14.94
N ALA A 124 -0.37 -12.71 -14.56
CA ALA A 124 -1.47 -12.33 -15.45
C ALA A 124 -1.63 -10.81 -15.59
N ASP A 125 -0.96 -10.03 -14.74
CA ASP A 125 -0.95 -8.58 -14.78
C ASP A 125 0.07 -8.08 -15.82
N THR A 126 -0.41 -7.82 -17.04
CA THR A 126 0.44 -7.59 -18.23
C THR A 126 0.21 -6.24 -18.91
N LEU A 127 -0.83 -5.50 -18.55
CA LEU A 127 -1.09 -4.19 -19.14
C LEU A 127 -0.23 -3.12 -18.45
N TRP A 128 0.47 -2.33 -19.26
CA TRP A 128 1.32 -1.21 -18.80
C TRP A 128 2.35 -1.60 -17.74
N THR A 129 2.85 -2.83 -17.80
CA THR A 129 4.00 -3.29 -17.02
C THR A 129 5.29 -3.09 -17.82
N VAL A 130 6.39 -2.88 -17.12
CA VAL A 130 7.74 -2.76 -17.73
C VAL A 130 8.59 -4.02 -17.59
N ASP A 131 8.08 -5.03 -16.88
CA ASP A 131 8.61 -6.40 -16.82
C ASP A 131 8.21 -7.23 -18.05
#